data_AF-A0A523NK02-F1
#
_entry.id   AF-A0A523NK02-F1
#
_cell.length_a   1.000
_cell.length_b   1.000
_cell.length_c   1.000
_cell.angle_alpha   90.00
_cell.angle_beta   90.00
_cell.angle_gamma   90.00
#
_symmetry.space_group_name_H-M   'P 1'
#
loop_
_entity.id
_entity.type
_entity.pdbx_description
1 polymer ?
#
loop_
_entity_poly.entity_id
_entity_poly.type
_entity_poly.pdbx_seq_one_letter_code
_entity_poly.pdbx_strand_id
1 'polypeptide(L)'
;MTKTKVLICPYCGETQASAERCRGCGGLFEPLSRQATHNAMGPWFLRDPGKPFHPGCNYETLVRMIDRGQLSKYSIVRGPTTKQFWTVAKHVPGVSHLLGYCHNCDASVDAGDHGCHVCGVPFGAYLDYNHLGLPAPQPLPWEAEIDRSDCGPGDADVGLGRRVGAVGISGFATDDELFDSSKGQPWGQLHSSEAEAEDATPASVFEDHASPVTTALRRRVESQHRTIRTLVIVLVAVVVISAIAALTIGLRKPVGVASTPGAPTVAAPAQDAVATPSMQRQQPVASDAPPGQRPVTEPVEQTATPVVDPIVAAYTRARQLIASAGRKDRTAEQRSADLVRALGELTTIADTASDANRPGDLDTMIEQVKQELERLDLAGFFGDDGG
;
A
#
# COMPACT_ATOMS: atom_id res chain seq x y z
N MET A 1 34.37 24.60 -13.44
CA MET A 1 33.57 24.59 -12.20
C MET A 1 33.38 23.14 -11.81
N THR A 2 33.85 22.73 -10.62
CA THR A 2 33.69 21.35 -10.14
C THR A 2 32.25 21.17 -9.68
N LYS A 3 31.51 20.27 -10.33
CA LYS A 3 30.13 19.93 -9.98
C LYS A 3 30.11 19.29 -8.59
N THR A 4 29.59 20.01 -7.61
CA THR A 4 29.43 19.49 -6.24
C THR A 4 28.36 18.38 -6.27
N LYS A 5 28.62 17.29 -5.56
CA LYS A 5 27.68 16.16 -5.46
C LYS A 5 26.87 16.35 -4.18
N VAL A 6 25.56 16.52 -4.33
CA VAL A 6 24.62 16.47 -3.21
C VAL A 6 24.26 15.03 -2.93
N LEU A 7 24.31 14.67 -1.66
CA LEU A 7 23.94 13.38 -1.13
C LEU A 7 22.70 13.55 -0.25
N ILE A 8 21.70 12.72 -0.48
CA ILE A 8 20.51 12.64 0.37
C ILE A 8 20.79 11.61 1.46
N CYS A 9 20.57 12.00 2.71
CA CYS A 9 20.68 11.08 3.83
C CYS A 9 19.61 9.98 3.72
N PRO A 10 19.99 8.69 3.65
CA PRO A 10 19.03 7.59 3.53
C PRO A 10 18.07 7.47 4.72
N TYR A 11 18.41 8.07 5.87
CA TYR A 11 17.67 7.93 7.13
C TYR A 11 16.64 9.04 7.35
N CYS A 12 17.05 10.30 7.22
CA CYS A 12 16.19 11.46 7.48
C CYS A 12 15.86 12.28 6.22
N GLY A 13 16.46 11.98 5.07
CA GLY A 13 16.26 12.66 3.79
C GLY A 13 16.90 14.04 3.68
N GLU A 14 17.74 14.44 4.64
CA GLU A 14 18.51 15.69 4.59
C GLU A 14 19.49 15.69 3.40
N THR A 15 19.49 16.77 2.63
CA THR A 15 20.43 16.99 1.53
C THR A 15 21.71 17.63 2.06
N GLN A 16 22.86 17.04 1.75
CA GLN A 16 24.15 17.53 2.24
C GLN A 16 25.27 17.27 1.22
N ALA A 17 26.40 17.94 1.38
CA ALA A 17 27.62 17.56 0.68
C ALA A 17 28.08 16.16 1.11
N SER A 18 28.85 15.48 0.24
CA SER A 18 29.46 14.18 0.54
C SER A 18 30.16 14.17 1.89
N ALA A 19 29.75 13.27 2.78
CA ALA A 19 30.31 13.06 4.12
C ALA A 19 30.03 11.62 4.57
N GLU A 20 30.71 11.14 5.60
CA GLU A 20 30.50 9.80 6.18
C GLU A 20 29.28 9.71 7.12
N ARG A 21 28.83 10.87 7.61
CA ARG A 21 27.71 11.01 8.54
C ARG A 21 26.72 12.06 8.07
N CYS A 22 25.46 11.87 8.44
CA CYS A 22 24.44 12.87 8.20
C CYS A 22 24.60 14.08 9.14
N ARG A 23 24.56 15.31 8.59
CA ARG A 23 24.59 16.55 9.38
C ARG A 23 23.29 16.78 10.17
N GLY A 24 22.16 16.30 9.67
CA GLY A 24 20.85 16.45 10.30
C GLY A 24 20.61 15.46 11.44
N CYS A 25 20.74 14.15 11.16
CA CYS A 25 20.44 13.10 12.15
C CYS A 25 21.68 12.43 12.79
N GLY A 26 22.90 12.74 12.34
CA GLY A 26 24.12 12.09 12.84
C GLY A 26 24.34 10.64 12.37
N GLY A 27 23.40 10.08 11.60
CA GLY A 27 23.47 8.69 11.13
C GLY A 27 24.68 8.41 10.25
N LEU A 28 25.36 7.29 10.51
CA LEU A 28 26.51 6.79 9.76
C LEU A 28 26.05 6.12 8.46
N PHE A 29 26.68 6.42 7.33
CA PHE A 29 26.36 5.77 6.05
C PHE A 29 27.02 4.38 5.90
N GLU A 30 27.11 3.64 7.00
CA GLU A 30 27.68 2.30 7.06
C GLU A 30 26.67 1.25 6.57
N PRO A 31 27.11 0.18 5.89
CA PRO A 31 26.24 -0.92 5.43
C PRO A 31 25.28 -1.46 6.51
N LEU A 32 25.73 -1.65 7.75
CA LEU A 32 24.89 -2.16 8.84
C LEU A 32 23.75 -1.21 9.20
N SER A 33 24.02 0.10 9.26
CA SER A 33 22.99 1.12 9.52
C SER A 33 21.96 1.18 8.39
N ARG A 34 22.40 0.99 7.14
CA ARG A 34 21.51 0.89 5.97
C ARG A 34 20.63 -0.36 6.04
N GLN A 35 21.20 -1.48 6.44
CA GLN A 35 20.46 -2.74 6.59
C GLN A 35 19.39 -2.66 7.69
N ALA A 36 19.71 -2.07 8.83
CA ALA A 36 18.74 -1.85 9.91
C ALA A 36 17.54 -0.99 9.44
N THR A 37 17.81 0.04 8.64
CA THR A 37 16.75 0.90 8.06
C THR A 37 15.92 0.16 7.03
N HIS A 38 16.54 -0.72 6.24
CA HIS A 38 15.85 -1.52 5.24
C HIS A 38 14.85 -2.49 5.87
N ASN A 39 15.18 -3.08 7.02
CA ASN A 39 14.30 -3.98 7.76
C ASN A 39 13.05 -3.27 8.30
N ALA A 40 13.10 -1.94 8.52
CA ALA A 40 11.98 -1.14 8.97
C ALA A 40 11.01 -0.81 7.82
N MET A 41 10.25 -1.81 7.38
CA MET A 41 9.21 -1.63 6.36
C MET A 41 8.10 -0.70 6.86
N GLY A 42 7.71 0.24 6.01
CA GLY A 42 6.65 1.19 6.29
C GLY A 42 5.95 1.70 5.03
N PRO A 43 4.89 2.51 5.21
CA PRO A 43 4.15 3.16 4.13
C PRO A 43 5.04 4.11 3.31
N TRP A 44 4.46 4.78 2.30
CA TRP A 44 5.13 5.85 1.60
C TRP A 44 5.24 7.10 2.48
N PHE A 45 6.36 7.79 2.43
CA PHE A 45 6.60 9.04 3.13
C PHE A 45 7.09 10.10 2.14
N LEU A 46 6.58 11.32 2.29
CA LEU A 46 7.06 12.51 1.61
C LEU A 46 7.82 13.37 2.61
N ARG A 47 9.00 13.83 2.24
CA ARG A 47 9.77 14.73 3.09
C ARG A 47 9.28 16.16 2.92
N ASP A 48 8.79 16.72 4.02
CA ASP A 48 8.45 18.13 4.13
C ASP A 48 9.22 18.73 5.33
N PRO A 49 10.20 19.63 5.11
CA PRO A 49 10.94 20.29 6.20
C PRO A 49 10.04 21.06 7.16
N GLY A 50 8.89 21.59 6.68
CA GLY A 50 7.91 22.28 7.50
C GLY A 50 7.03 21.34 8.33
N LYS A 51 6.94 20.06 7.93
CA LYS A 51 6.11 19.03 8.57
C LYS A 51 6.89 17.71 8.70
N PRO A 52 7.88 17.64 9.61
CA PRO A 52 8.77 16.48 9.73
C PRO A 52 8.05 15.19 10.16
N PHE A 53 6.85 15.30 10.71
CA PHE A 53 6.04 14.18 11.21
C PHE A 53 4.81 13.92 10.33
N HIS A 54 4.95 14.06 9.01
CA HIS A 54 3.85 13.70 8.11
C HIS A 54 3.55 12.20 8.24
N PRO A 55 2.28 11.79 8.51
CA PRO A 55 1.93 10.38 8.51
C PRO A 55 2.22 9.79 7.13
N GLY A 56 2.64 8.53 7.10
CA GLY A 56 2.82 7.84 5.84
C GLY A 56 1.49 7.68 5.10
N CYS A 57 1.57 7.55 3.77
CA CYS A 57 0.44 7.36 2.89
C CYS A 57 0.54 6.05 2.09
N ASN A 58 -0.58 5.61 1.52
CA ASN A 58 -0.59 4.52 0.56
C ASN A 58 -0.15 5.00 -0.83
N TYR A 59 0.12 4.06 -1.73
CA TYR A 59 0.57 4.37 -3.09
C TYR A 59 -0.47 5.18 -3.86
N GLU A 60 -1.76 4.86 -3.72
CA GLU A 60 -2.86 5.55 -4.42
C GLU A 60 -2.94 7.02 -4.02
N THR A 61 -2.68 7.35 -2.75
CA THR A 61 -2.60 8.74 -2.29
C THR A 61 -1.41 9.44 -2.90
N LEU A 62 -0.26 8.77 -3.02
CA LEU A 62 0.93 9.29 -3.68
C LEU A 62 0.64 9.64 -5.15
N VAL A 63 -0.04 8.75 -5.89
CA VAL A 63 -0.47 9.00 -7.28
C VAL A 63 -1.37 10.24 -7.36
N ARG A 64 -2.39 10.34 -6.50
CA ARG A 64 -3.27 11.52 -6.46
C ARG A 64 -2.51 12.81 -6.13
N MET A 65 -1.45 12.77 -5.33
CA MET A 65 -0.60 13.94 -5.06
C MET A 65 0.21 14.35 -6.29
N ILE A 66 0.67 13.39 -7.09
CA ILE A 66 1.36 13.63 -8.37
C ILE A 66 0.39 14.26 -9.37
N ASP A 67 -0.82 13.70 -9.53
CA ASP A 67 -1.85 14.23 -10.44
C ASP A 67 -2.23 15.68 -10.10
N ARG A 68 -2.22 16.03 -8.80
CA ARG A 68 -2.48 17.38 -8.30
C ARG A 68 -1.27 18.32 -8.39
N GLY A 69 -0.12 17.85 -8.85
CA GLY A 69 1.13 18.62 -8.89
C GLY A 69 1.72 18.96 -7.52
N GLN A 70 1.27 18.29 -6.44
CA GLN A 70 1.83 18.48 -5.09
C GLN A 70 3.18 17.78 -4.91
N LEU A 71 3.43 16.74 -5.71
CA LEU A 71 4.68 16.01 -5.75
C LEU A 71 5.38 16.27 -7.08
N SER A 72 6.61 16.77 -6.99
CA SER A 72 7.43 17.09 -8.15
C SER A 72 8.50 16.02 -8.39
N LYS A 73 9.13 16.05 -9.57
CA LYS A 73 10.29 15.20 -9.88
C LYS A 73 11.45 15.32 -8.88
N TYR A 74 11.57 16.45 -8.17
CA TYR A 74 12.64 16.72 -7.21
C TYR A 74 12.23 16.48 -5.76
N SER A 75 10.98 16.11 -5.51
CA SER A 75 10.50 15.79 -4.17
C SER A 75 11.26 14.59 -3.61
N ILE A 76 11.61 14.65 -2.33
CA ILE A 76 12.32 13.56 -1.64
C ILE A 76 11.27 12.65 -1.02
N VAL A 77 11.24 11.40 -1.47
CA VAL A 77 10.26 10.40 -1.07
C VAL A 77 10.95 9.15 -0.54
N ARG A 78 10.25 8.41 0.30
CA ARG A 78 10.66 7.11 0.81
C ARG A 78 9.47 6.17 0.68
N GLY A 79 9.74 4.91 0.37
CA GLY A 79 8.71 3.88 0.35
C GLY A 79 9.27 2.49 0.04
N PRO A 80 8.38 1.51 -0.16
CA PRO A 80 8.79 0.13 -0.39
C PRO A 80 9.76 -0.07 -1.55
N THR A 81 9.51 0.55 -2.72
CA THR A 81 10.39 0.37 -3.89
C THR A 81 11.75 1.08 -3.76
N THR A 82 11.91 1.94 -2.75
CA THR A 82 13.19 2.62 -2.43
C THR A 82 14.02 1.87 -1.40
N LYS A 83 13.63 0.65 -1.00
CA LYS A 83 14.24 -0.08 0.13
C LYS A 83 14.19 0.71 1.43
N GLN A 84 13.11 1.49 1.61
CA GLN A 84 12.91 2.39 2.75
C GLN A 84 13.94 3.52 2.88
N PHE A 85 14.70 3.84 1.82
CA PHE A 85 15.62 4.97 1.81
C PHE A 85 15.00 6.22 1.16
N TRP A 86 15.26 7.38 1.75
CA TRP A 86 14.92 8.65 1.12
C TRP A 86 15.67 8.83 -0.20
N THR A 87 14.92 9.07 -1.27
CA THR A 87 15.41 9.20 -2.66
C THR A 87 14.63 10.29 -3.38
N VAL A 88 15.23 10.88 -4.43
CA VAL A 88 14.51 11.82 -5.31
C VAL A 88 13.47 11.08 -6.14
N ALA A 89 12.24 11.60 -6.19
CA ALA A 89 11.09 10.96 -6.82
C ALA A 89 11.33 10.51 -8.28
N LYS A 90 12.09 11.28 -9.08
CA LYS A 90 12.45 10.90 -10.46
C LYS A 90 13.23 9.59 -10.58
N HIS A 91 13.93 9.16 -9.53
CA HIS A 91 14.71 7.92 -9.51
C HIS A 91 13.98 6.76 -8.81
N VAL A 92 12.74 6.98 -8.37
CA VAL A 92 12.00 5.98 -7.61
C VAL A 92 11.28 5.00 -8.55
N PRO A 93 11.56 3.70 -8.48
CA PRO A 93 10.84 2.71 -9.27
C PRO A 93 9.36 2.70 -8.90
N GLY A 94 8.49 2.69 -9.91
CA GLY A 94 7.03 2.79 -9.73
C GLY A 94 6.48 4.21 -9.55
N VAL A 95 7.31 5.22 -9.24
CA VAL A 95 6.84 6.63 -9.08
C VAL A 95 7.35 7.52 -10.20
N SER A 96 8.59 7.34 -10.60
CA SER A 96 9.28 8.10 -11.66
C SER A 96 8.51 8.25 -12.97
N HIS A 97 7.94 7.16 -13.50
CA HIS A 97 7.20 7.17 -14.77
C HIS A 97 5.94 8.04 -14.70
N LEU A 98 5.28 8.12 -13.54
CA LEU A 98 4.14 9.02 -13.32
C LEU A 98 4.54 10.49 -13.38
N LEU A 99 5.81 10.79 -13.11
CA LEU A 99 6.40 12.12 -13.20
C LEU A 99 7.02 12.39 -14.59
N GLY A 100 6.91 11.43 -15.51
CA GLY A 100 7.40 11.52 -16.89
C GLY A 100 8.87 11.13 -17.07
N TYR A 101 9.49 10.40 -16.14
CA TYR A 101 10.90 10.01 -16.21
C TYR A 101 11.12 8.51 -15.99
N CYS A 102 12.11 7.94 -16.66
CA CYS A 102 12.58 6.60 -16.37
C CYS A 102 13.48 6.59 -15.13
N HIS A 103 13.15 5.79 -14.10
CA HIS A 103 13.99 5.66 -12.90
C HIS A 103 15.43 5.19 -13.14
N ASN A 104 15.71 4.52 -14.27
CA ASN A 104 17.02 3.90 -14.54
C ASN A 104 17.93 4.78 -15.41
N CYS A 105 17.40 5.36 -16.50
CA CYS A 105 18.20 6.15 -17.45
C CYS A 105 17.79 7.62 -17.55
N ASP A 106 16.83 8.07 -16.75
CA ASP A 106 16.29 9.44 -16.74
C ASP A 106 15.68 9.93 -18.08
N ALA A 107 15.47 9.04 -19.05
CA ALA A 107 14.77 9.37 -20.29
C ALA A 107 13.32 9.80 -20.00
N SER A 108 12.83 10.77 -20.78
CA SER A 108 11.42 11.17 -20.73
C SER A 108 10.54 10.00 -21.15
N VAL A 109 9.47 9.73 -20.42
CA VAL A 109 8.50 8.66 -20.72
C VAL A 109 7.09 9.16 -20.48
N ASP A 110 6.11 8.56 -21.15
CA ASP A 110 4.71 8.86 -20.86
C ASP A 110 4.23 8.08 -19.63
N ALA A 111 3.33 8.67 -18.84
CA ALA A 111 2.82 8.04 -17.63
C ALA A 111 2.04 6.74 -17.91
N GLY A 112 1.53 6.57 -19.14
CA GLY A 112 0.82 5.37 -19.59
C GLY A 112 1.72 4.27 -20.18
N ASP A 113 3.03 4.51 -20.32
CA ASP A 113 3.93 3.52 -20.90
C ASP A 113 4.09 2.30 -19.98
N HIS A 114 4.23 1.11 -20.57
CA HIS A 114 4.53 -0.12 -19.83
C HIS A 114 6.03 -0.35 -19.59
N GLY A 115 6.88 0.52 -20.12
CA GLY A 115 8.33 0.44 -19.95
C GLY A 115 9.04 1.57 -20.67
N CYS A 116 10.30 1.79 -20.32
CA CYS A 116 11.11 2.81 -20.96
C CYS A 116 11.49 2.40 -22.38
N HIS A 117 11.19 3.23 -23.37
CA HIS A 117 11.58 3.00 -24.76
C HIS A 117 13.09 3.08 -25.01
N VAL A 118 13.88 3.71 -24.11
CA VAL A 118 15.34 3.84 -24.24
C VAL A 118 16.09 2.64 -23.66
N CYS A 119 15.79 2.26 -22.41
CA CYS A 119 16.52 1.18 -21.72
C CYS A 119 15.73 -0.13 -21.56
N GLY A 120 14.45 -0.16 -21.94
CA GLY A 120 13.61 -1.34 -21.88
C GLY A 120 13.13 -1.74 -20.47
N VAL A 121 13.43 -0.95 -19.43
CA VAL A 121 12.99 -1.29 -18.06
C VAL A 121 11.46 -1.24 -17.98
N PRO A 122 10.78 -2.29 -17.49
CA PRO A 122 9.32 -2.31 -17.40
C PRO A 122 8.81 -1.40 -16.28
N PHE A 123 7.66 -0.78 -16.51
CA PHE A 123 6.86 -0.06 -15.54
C PHE A 123 5.69 -0.96 -15.10
N GLY A 124 5.34 -0.97 -13.81
CA GLY A 124 4.21 -1.76 -13.29
C GLY A 124 4.54 -3.09 -12.62
N ALA A 125 5.78 -3.60 -12.72
CA ALA A 125 6.23 -4.75 -11.92
C ALA A 125 6.15 -4.50 -10.38
N TYR A 126 5.97 -3.23 -9.99
CA TYR A 126 5.92 -2.77 -8.61
C TYR A 126 4.51 -2.78 -7.99
N LEU A 127 3.49 -3.25 -8.71
CA LEU A 127 2.13 -3.39 -8.16
C LEU A 127 1.93 -4.67 -7.34
N ASP A 128 2.85 -5.63 -7.43
CA ASP A 128 2.84 -6.77 -6.51
C ASP A 128 3.32 -6.32 -5.13
N TYR A 129 2.36 -5.95 -4.28
CA TYR A 129 2.58 -5.52 -2.91
C TYR A 129 3.40 -6.52 -2.10
N ASN A 130 3.29 -7.82 -2.41
CA ASN A 130 4.01 -8.89 -1.71
C ASN A 130 5.45 -9.04 -2.21
N HIS A 131 5.76 -8.54 -3.41
CA HIS A 131 7.07 -8.65 -4.05
C HIS A 131 7.53 -7.32 -4.65
N LEU A 132 7.54 -6.24 -3.85
CA LEU A 132 8.03 -4.89 -4.20
C LEU A 132 9.54 -4.83 -4.56
N GLY A 133 10.12 -5.94 -5.02
CA GLY A 133 11.56 -6.12 -5.26
C GLY A 133 12.38 -6.10 -3.96
N LEU A 134 11.72 -6.22 -2.81
CA LEU A 134 12.37 -6.20 -1.50
C LEU A 134 12.93 -7.60 -1.21
N PRO A 135 14.23 -7.73 -0.90
CA PRO A 135 14.75 -8.99 -0.37
C PRO A 135 14.14 -9.24 1.01
N ALA A 136 14.06 -10.52 1.40
CA ALA A 136 13.61 -10.88 2.73
C ALA A 136 14.42 -10.12 3.81
N PRO A 137 13.79 -9.67 4.91
CA PRO A 137 14.49 -9.06 6.03
C PRO A 137 15.66 -9.96 6.44
N GLN A 138 16.86 -9.39 6.42
CA GLN A 138 18.05 -10.12 6.86
C GLN A 138 18.30 -9.74 8.32
N PRO A 139 18.45 -10.73 9.22
CA PRO A 139 18.72 -10.45 10.63
C PRO A 139 20.04 -9.67 10.75
N LEU A 140 20.06 -8.71 11.66
CA LEU A 140 21.27 -7.95 11.95
C LEU A 140 22.26 -8.84 12.73
N PRO A 141 23.58 -8.59 12.66
CA PRO A 141 24.57 -9.46 13.33
C PRO A 141 24.31 -9.69 14.82
N TRP A 142 23.72 -8.72 15.52
CA TRP A 142 23.36 -8.82 16.94
C TRP A 142 21.99 -9.48 17.21
N GLU A 143 21.14 -9.60 16.20
CA GLU A 143 19.85 -10.32 16.30
C GLU A 143 20.03 -11.82 16.09
N ALA A 144 21.06 -12.22 15.32
CA ALA A 144 21.35 -13.61 14.99
C ALA A 144 21.76 -14.47 16.21
N GLU A 145 22.15 -13.86 17.33
CA GLU A 145 22.62 -14.57 18.52
C GLU A 145 21.50 -14.92 19.52
N ILE A 146 20.30 -14.35 19.37
CA ILE A 146 19.23 -14.51 20.39
C ILE A 146 18.41 -15.79 20.19
N ASP A 147 18.54 -16.48 19.06
CA ASP A 147 17.74 -17.67 18.77
C ASP A 147 18.60 -18.83 18.28
N ARG A 148 19.00 -19.71 19.22
CA ARG A 148 19.05 -21.18 19.00
C ARG A 148 19.54 -22.05 20.16
N SER A 149 19.94 -21.52 21.31
CA SER A 149 20.56 -22.39 22.32
C SER A 149 19.66 -22.99 23.41
N ASP A 150 18.34 -22.71 23.49
CA ASP A 150 17.59 -23.16 24.69
C ASP A 150 16.09 -23.54 24.54
N CYS A 151 15.59 -23.88 23.35
CA CYS A 151 14.23 -24.43 23.22
C CYS A 151 14.15 -25.62 22.23
N GLY A 152 14.74 -26.76 22.61
CA GLY A 152 14.35 -28.09 22.08
C GLY A 152 15.41 -28.80 21.23
N PRO A 153 15.75 -30.07 21.53
CA PRO A 153 16.58 -30.90 20.67
C PRO A 153 15.70 -31.48 19.55
N GLY A 154 15.94 -31.06 18.31
CA GLY A 154 15.22 -31.59 17.15
C GLY A 154 15.89 -31.21 15.84
N ASP A 155 16.80 -32.09 15.40
CA ASP A 155 17.29 -32.33 14.04
C ASP A 155 17.78 -31.14 13.20
N ALA A 156 19.12 -31.11 13.09
CA ALA A 156 19.88 -30.29 12.17
C ALA A 156 19.84 -30.86 10.75
N ASP A 157 19.64 -29.99 9.75
CA ASP A 157 20.39 -30.09 8.49
C ASP A 157 20.61 -28.69 7.87
N VAL A 158 21.86 -28.36 7.59
CA VAL A 158 22.32 -27.03 7.14
C VAL A 158 23.05 -27.17 5.81
N GLY A 159 22.37 -26.79 4.72
CA GLY A 159 22.97 -26.63 3.39
C GLY A 159 23.16 -25.16 3.03
N LEU A 160 24.40 -24.66 3.16
CA LEU A 160 24.82 -23.31 2.73
C LEU A 160 25.19 -23.29 1.24
N GLY A 161 24.75 -22.24 0.53
CA GLY A 161 25.52 -21.73 -0.62
C GLY A 161 24.75 -20.98 -1.69
N ARG A 162 24.52 -19.66 -1.52
CA ARG A 162 24.38 -18.76 -2.69
C ARG A 162 24.92 -17.36 -2.39
N ARG A 163 26.00 -17.00 -3.08
CA ARG A 163 26.57 -15.64 -3.10
C ARG A 163 25.69 -14.76 -4.00
N VAL A 164 25.25 -13.60 -3.49
CA VAL A 164 24.62 -12.54 -4.28
C VAL A 164 25.60 -11.38 -4.39
N GLY A 165 25.89 -10.96 -5.63
CA GLY A 165 26.80 -9.87 -5.96
C GLY A 165 26.26 -8.52 -5.51
N ALA A 166 27.18 -7.62 -5.12
CA ALA A 166 26.89 -6.27 -4.69
C ALA A 166 26.35 -5.42 -5.86
N VAL A 167 25.06 -5.09 -5.82
CA VAL A 167 24.47 -4.02 -6.65
C VAL A 167 24.70 -2.70 -5.94
N GLY A 168 25.43 -1.78 -6.58
CA GLY A 168 25.70 -0.43 -6.06
C GLY A 168 24.45 0.43 -6.07
N ILE A 169 23.96 0.85 -4.90
CA ILE A 169 22.74 1.67 -4.76
C ILE A 169 23.04 2.88 -3.88
N SER A 170 23.36 3.99 -4.54
CA SER A 170 23.22 5.34 -4.03
C SER A 170 22.81 6.22 -5.21
N GLY A 171 21.54 6.64 -5.22
CA GLY A 171 21.03 7.60 -6.20
C GLY A 171 21.67 8.95 -5.92
N PHE A 172 22.67 9.31 -6.72
CA PHE A 172 23.27 10.64 -6.69
C PHE A 172 22.42 11.54 -7.57
N ALA A 173 21.63 12.43 -6.98
CA ALA A 173 21.10 13.58 -7.71
C ALA A 173 22.20 14.63 -7.81
N THR A 174 22.38 15.23 -8.99
CA THR A 174 23.42 16.25 -9.14
C THR A 174 22.92 17.63 -8.76
N ASP A 175 23.81 18.53 -8.30
CA ASP A 175 23.43 19.87 -7.82
C ASP A 175 22.60 20.68 -8.84
N ASP A 176 22.94 20.58 -10.12
CA ASP A 176 22.23 21.27 -11.22
C ASP A 176 20.76 20.81 -11.35
N GLU A 177 20.40 19.67 -10.78
CA GLU A 177 19.04 19.12 -10.84
C GLU A 177 18.21 19.43 -9.60
N LEU A 178 18.85 19.65 -8.44
CA LEU A 178 18.15 20.04 -7.20
C LEU A 178 17.92 21.56 -7.13
N PHE A 179 18.79 22.36 -7.76
CA PHE A 179 18.66 23.80 -7.87
C PHE A 179 18.14 24.18 -9.27
N ASP A 180 16.82 24.31 -9.41
CA ASP A 180 16.23 24.96 -10.59
C ASP A 180 16.74 26.41 -10.65
N SER A 181 17.72 26.64 -11.53
CA SER A 181 18.40 27.92 -11.69
C SER A 181 17.50 29.03 -12.24
N SER A 182 16.21 28.76 -12.52
CA SER A 182 15.25 29.78 -12.92
C SER A 182 14.65 30.57 -11.75
N LYS A 183 14.72 30.06 -10.50
CA LYS A 183 14.24 30.75 -9.29
C LYS A 183 15.11 30.38 -8.11
N GLY A 184 16.10 31.22 -7.77
CA GLY A 184 17.02 31.00 -6.64
C GLY A 184 16.39 31.04 -5.24
N GLN A 185 15.30 30.31 -4.99
CA GLN A 185 14.73 30.11 -3.67
C GLN A 185 15.05 28.69 -3.15
N PRO A 186 15.57 28.56 -1.92
CA PRO A 186 15.73 27.25 -1.28
C PRO A 186 14.35 26.58 -1.12
N TRP A 187 14.28 25.30 -1.49
CA TRP A 187 13.09 24.46 -1.32
C TRP A 187 12.67 24.42 0.15
N GLY A 188 11.55 25.08 0.48
CA GLY A 188 11.05 25.19 1.85
C GLY A 188 9.86 26.14 2.05
N GLN A 189 9.55 27.00 1.08
CA GLN A 189 8.32 27.78 1.04
C GLN A 189 7.40 27.28 -0.07
N LEU A 190 6.59 26.26 0.26
CA LEU A 190 5.36 26.04 -0.49
C LEU A 190 4.52 27.31 -0.38
N HIS A 191 4.16 27.88 -1.53
CA HIS A 191 3.31 29.05 -1.66
C HIS A 191 2.00 28.86 -0.87
N SER A 192 1.93 29.44 0.33
CA SER A 192 0.67 29.97 0.85
C SER A 192 0.40 31.24 0.05
N SER A 193 -0.53 31.17 -0.90
CA SER A 193 -1.02 32.35 -1.59
C SER A 193 -1.85 33.19 -0.61
N GLU A 194 -1.22 34.17 0.02
CA GLU A 194 -1.90 35.34 0.58
C GLU A 194 -1.40 36.58 -0.18
N ALA A 195 -2.37 37.37 -0.63
CA ALA A 195 -2.21 38.57 -1.43
C ALA A 195 -1.62 39.73 -0.61
N GLU A 196 -0.83 40.56 -1.30
CA GLU A 196 -0.62 42.00 -1.12
C GLU A 196 -0.26 42.56 0.28
N ALA A 197 0.92 43.18 0.38
CA ALA A 197 1.05 44.66 0.37
C ALA A 197 2.52 45.08 0.58
N GLU A 198 2.90 46.15 -0.12
CA GLU A 198 4.22 46.76 -0.18
C GLU A 198 4.62 47.52 1.11
N ASP A 199 5.94 47.73 1.22
CA ASP A 199 6.61 48.95 1.71
C ASP A 199 7.44 48.87 3.02
N ALA A 200 8.59 49.56 2.94
CA ALA A 200 9.47 50.08 4.00
C ALA A 200 10.65 49.26 4.59
N THR A 201 11.84 49.59 4.04
CA THR A 201 13.16 49.93 4.68
C THR A 201 13.97 48.94 5.55
N PRO A 202 15.32 48.93 5.41
CA PRO A 202 16.21 48.08 6.21
C PRO A 202 16.80 48.83 7.42
N ALA A 203 16.78 48.19 8.60
CA ALA A 203 17.54 48.65 9.76
C ALA A 203 18.28 47.50 10.44
N SER A 204 19.60 47.67 10.53
CA SER A 204 20.56 47.28 11.59
C SER A 204 20.22 46.07 12.49
N VAL A 205 21.02 45.00 12.44
CA VAL A 205 22.21 44.78 13.30
C VAL A 205 21.87 44.63 14.80
N PHE A 206 21.72 43.38 15.23
CA PHE A 206 22.35 42.70 16.39
C PHE A 206 21.58 41.38 16.59
N GLU A 207 22.05 40.29 15.98
CA GLU A 207 21.48 38.95 16.23
C GLU A 207 22.22 38.28 17.39
N ASP A 208 21.56 38.30 18.54
CA ASP A 208 21.86 37.43 19.68
C ASP A 208 21.79 35.96 19.23
N HIS A 209 22.89 35.22 19.44
CA HIS A 209 22.96 33.79 19.24
C HIS A 209 22.14 33.04 20.30
N ALA A 210 20.81 33.08 20.17
CA ALA A 210 19.92 32.20 20.91
C ALA A 210 20.11 30.76 20.39
N SER A 211 20.62 29.90 21.26
CA SER A 211 20.84 28.47 20.99
C SER A 211 19.61 27.82 20.33
N PRO A 212 19.78 27.02 19.27
CA PRO A 212 18.68 26.37 18.52
C PRO A 212 17.80 25.44 19.37
N VAL A 213 18.24 25.12 20.60
CA VAL A 213 17.48 24.31 21.55
C VAL A 213 16.31 25.09 22.18
N THR A 214 16.44 26.40 22.40
CA THR A 214 15.40 27.20 23.07
C THR A 214 14.25 27.57 22.12
N THR A 215 14.53 27.69 20.81
CA THR A 215 13.52 27.96 19.79
C THR A 215 12.61 26.75 19.54
N ALA A 216 13.13 25.53 19.64
CA ALA A 216 12.33 24.30 19.52
C ALA A 216 11.36 24.10 20.71
N LEU A 217 11.78 24.42 21.93
CA LEU A 217 10.92 24.36 23.12
C LEU A 217 9.83 25.42 23.10
N ARG A 218 10.14 26.64 22.66
CA ARG A 218 9.15 27.73 22.54
C ARG A 218 8.01 27.37 21.59
N ARG A 219 8.32 26.71 20.47
CA ARG A 219 7.31 26.26 19.50
C ARG A 219 6.40 25.13 20.05
N ARG A 220 6.90 24.26 20.92
CA ARG A 220 6.07 23.23 21.60
C ARG A 220 5.06 23.86 22.56
N VAL A 221 5.46 24.89 23.31
CA VAL A 221 4.59 25.59 24.26
C VAL A 221 3.47 26.35 23.52
N GLU A 222 3.78 27.01 22.41
CA GLU A 222 2.76 27.73 21.62
C GLU A 222 1.73 26.80 20.97
N SER A 223 2.14 25.61 20.53
CA SER A 223 1.21 24.60 19.98
C SER A 223 0.27 24.06 21.07
N GLN A 224 0.77 23.82 22.29
CA GLN A 224 -0.08 23.38 23.41
C GLN A 224 -1.07 24.47 23.83
N HIS A 225 -0.69 25.74 23.74
CA HIS A 225 -1.58 26.83 24.09
C HIS A 225 -2.78 26.98 23.12
N ARG A 226 -2.60 26.61 21.85
CA ARG A 226 -3.71 26.59 20.87
C ARG A 226 -4.69 25.46 21.15
N THR A 227 -4.22 24.23 21.40
CA THR A 227 -5.10 23.10 21.73
C THR A 227 -5.83 23.30 23.05
N ILE A 228 -5.19 23.87 24.08
CA ILE A 228 -5.85 24.21 25.34
C ILE A 228 -6.95 25.25 25.12
N ARG A 229 -6.70 26.31 24.33
CA ARG A 229 -7.74 27.31 24.01
C ARG A 229 -8.93 26.68 23.27
N THR A 230 -8.70 25.80 22.30
CA THR A 230 -9.79 25.13 21.58
C THR A 230 -10.61 24.24 22.52
N LEU A 231 -9.97 23.48 23.40
CA LEU A 231 -10.66 22.63 24.39
C LEU A 231 -11.50 23.45 25.37
N VAL A 232 -10.98 24.59 25.85
CA VAL A 232 -11.74 25.49 26.73
C VAL A 232 -12.98 26.04 26.02
N ILE A 233 -12.88 26.44 24.75
CA ILE A 233 -14.02 26.94 23.97
C ILE A 233 -15.09 25.84 23.80
N VAL A 234 -14.67 24.61 23.45
CA VAL A 234 -15.60 23.48 23.30
C VAL A 234 -16.29 23.16 24.63
N LEU A 235 -15.55 23.16 25.73
CA LEU A 235 -16.12 22.89 27.05
C LEU A 235 -17.13 23.95 27.48
N VAL A 236 -16.83 25.24 27.24
CA VAL A 236 -17.79 26.33 27.49
C VAL A 236 -19.04 26.19 26.63
N ALA A 237 -18.90 25.83 25.35
CA ALA A 237 -20.03 25.63 24.46
C ALA A 237 -20.95 24.49 24.94
N VAL A 238 -20.38 23.37 25.39
CA VAL A 238 -21.14 22.25 25.94
C VAL A 238 -21.93 22.66 27.19
N VAL A 239 -21.29 23.38 28.12
CA VAL A 239 -21.95 23.85 29.35
C VAL A 239 -23.12 24.79 29.02
N VAL A 240 -22.95 25.71 28.07
CA VAL A 240 -24.01 26.62 27.63
C VAL A 240 -25.17 25.86 26.99
N ILE A 241 -24.89 24.90 26.11
CA ILE A 241 -25.93 24.07 25.46
C ILE A 241 -26.71 23.26 26.52
N SER A 242 -26.02 22.66 27.49
CA SER A 242 -26.67 21.93 28.58
C SER A 242 -27.54 22.84 29.46
N ALA A 243 -27.10 24.06 29.75
CA ALA A 243 -27.90 25.03 30.51
C ALA A 243 -29.17 25.46 29.75
N ILE A 244 -29.06 25.69 28.44
CA ILE A 244 -30.22 26.00 27.58
C ILE A 244 -31.19 24.82 27.54
N ALA A 245 -30.69 23.59 27.40
CA ALA A 245 -31.51 22.38 27.42
C ALA A 245 -32.28 22.24 28.76
N ALA A 246 -31.61 22.44 29.90
CA ALA A 246 -32.25 22.40 31.21
C ALA A 246 -33.34 23.48 31.36
N LEU A 247 -33.08 24.70 30.86
CA LEU A 247 -34.05 25.80 30.88
C LEU A 247 -35.29 25.48 30.03
N THR A 248 -35.11 24.91 28.84
CA THR A 248 -36.23 24.55 27.95
C THR A 248 -37.09 23.42 28.51
N ILE A 249 -36.50 22.46 29.24
CA ILE A 249 -37.24 21.40 29.93
C ILE A 249 -38.03 21.98 31.12
N GLY A 250 -37.42 22.88 31.90
CA GLY A 250 -38.08 23.52 33.05
C GLY A 250 -39.27 24.41 32.69
N LEU A 251 -39.32 24.95 31.48
CA LEU A 251 -40.41 25.80 31.00
C LEU A 251 -41.60 25.03 30.40
N ARG A 252 -41.46 23.72 30.13
CA ARG A 252 -42.58 22.88 29.70
C ARG A 252 -43.42 22.49 30.92
N LYS A 253 -44.43 23.29 31.24
CA LYS A 253 -45.51 22.89 32.16
C LYS A 253 -46.13 21.57 31.66
N PRO A 254 -46.31 20.56 32.53
CA PRO A 254 -47.00 19.34 32.15
C PRO A 254 -48.46 19.66 31.82
N VAL A 255 -48.80 19.63 30.54
CA VAL A 255 -50.19 19.60 30.10
C VAL A 255 -50.70 18.19 30.38
N GLY A 256 -51.57 18.07 31.37
CA GLY A 256 -52.22 16.81 31.70
C GLY A 256 -53.06 16.33 30.52
N VAL A 257 -52.65 15.22 29.91
CA VAL A 257 -53.43 14.51 28.90
C VAL A 257 -54.01 13.27 29.57
N ALA A 258 -55.34 13.27 29.66
CA ALA A 258 -56.14 12.20 30.21
C ALA A 258 -56.04 10.93 29.35
N SER A 259 -55.97 9.80 30.05
CA SER A 259 -55.92 8.44 29.52
C SER A 259 -57.18 8.08 28.73
N THR A 260 -57.03 7.33 27.64
CA THR A 260 -58.11 6.54 27.04
C THR A 260 -57.54 5.19 26.57
N PRO A 261 -58.07 4.04 27.04
CA PRO A 261 -57.63 2.72 26.62
C PRO A 261 -58.52 2.17 25.49
N GLY A 262 -57.90 1.51 24.51
CA GLY A 262 -58.62 0.78 23.46
C GLY A 262 -57.68 -0.05 22.58
N ALA A 263 -57.58 -1.34 22.89
CA ALA A 263 -57.31 -2.40 21.91
C ALA A 263 -58.66 -2.79 21.24
N PRO A 264 -58.80 -3.69 20.23
CA PRO A 264 -57.82 -4.70 19.76
C PRO A 264 -57.87 -5.08 18.23
N THR A 265 -57.04 -6.07 17.86
CA THR A 265 -57.26 -7.15 16.84
C THR A 265 -57.06 -6.90 15.32
N VAL A 266 -56.65 -7.99 14.64
CA VAL A 266 -56.78 -8.37 13.20
C VAL A 266 -55.55 -7.97 12.34
N ALA A 267 -54.94 -8.76 11.44
CA ALA A 267 -55.00 -10.17 11.05
C ALA A 267 -53.75 -10.52 10.18
N ALA A 268 -53.50 -11.81 10.01
CA ALA A 268 -52.60 -12.42 9.03
C ALA A 268 -53.05 -12.22 7.57
N PRO A 269 -52.13 -12.39 6.61
CA PRO A 269 -52.39 -13.27 5.44
C PRO A 269 -51.20 -14.21 5.20
N ALA A 270 -51.42 -15.52 5.04
CA ALA A 270 -51.88 -16.24 3.84
C ALA A 270 -50.72 -16.61 2.90
N GLN A 271 -50.46 -17.92 2.88
CA GLN A 271 -49.56 -18.63 1.97
C GLN A 271 -50.19 -18.70 0.58
N ASP A 272 -49.39 -18.48 -0.47
CA ASP A 272 -49.71 -18.93 -1.82
C ASP A 272 -48.53 -19.75 -2.38
N ALA A 273 -48.86 -20.99 -2.74
CA ALA A 273 -48.07 -21.84 -3.61
C ALA A 273 -48.23 -21.41 -5.08
N VAL A 274 -47.33 -21.87 -5.96
CA VAL A 274 -47.61 -22.46 -7.29
C VAL A 274 -46.48 -22.20 -8.31
N ALA A 275 -46.14 -23.30 -9.02
CA ALA A 275 -45.64 -23.44 -10.39
C ALA A 275 -44.12 -23.51 -10.69
N THR A 276 -43.68 -24.75 -10.89
CA THR A 276 -42.71 -25.20 -11.91
C THR A 276 -43.16 -24.88 -13.34
N PRO A 277 -42.23 -24.58 -14.28
CA PRO A 277 -42.10 -25.40 -15.50
C PRO A 277 -40.62 -25.64 -15.87
N SER A 278 -40.18 -26.88 -16.09
CA SER A 278 -40.18 -27.65 -17.35
C SER A 278 -39.28 -27.11 -18.49
N MET A 279 -38.27 -27.94 -18.80
CA MET A 279 -37.59 -28.22 -20.07
C MET A 279 -37.65 -27.26 -21.27
N GLN A 280 -36.46 -26.86 -21.74
CA GLN A 280 -36.22 -26.57 -23.17
C GLN A 280 -34.74 -26.90 -23.49
N ARG A 281 -34.46 -28.09 -24.03
CA ARG A 281 -34.34 -28.46 -25.46
C ARG A 281 -33.13 -27.84 -26.18
N GLN A 282 -32.23 -28.74 -26.56
CA GLN A 282 -31.04 -28.58 -27.40
C GLN A 282 -31.31 -27.87 -28.73
N GLN A 283 -30.33 -27.10 -29.20
CA GLN A 283 -30.06 -26.98 -30.63
C GLN A 283 -28.57 -26.62 -30.88
N PRO A 284 -27.82 -27.43 -31.65
CA PRO A 284 -26.52 -27.04 -32.18
C PRO A 284 -26.71 -26.27 -33.50
N VAL A 285 -26.11 -25.09 -33.60
CA VAL A 285 -26.04 -24.33 -34.85
C VAL A 285 -24.74 -24.68 -35.55
N ALA A 286 -24.87 -25.41 -36.65
CA ALA A 286 -23.85 -25.50 -37.68
C ALA A 286 -23.69 -24.13 -38.36
N SER A 287 -22.46 -23.64 -38.49
CA SER A 287 -22.15 -22.48 -39.33
C SER A 287 -21.25 -22.94 -40.47
N ASP A 288 -21.81 -22.83 -41.68
CA ASP A 288 -21.13 -22.94 -42.96
C ASP A 288 -20.09 -21.82 -43.11
N ALA A 289 -18.85 -22.20 -43.42
CA ALA A 289 -17.81 -21.29 -43.88
C ALA A 289 -17.58 -21.50 -45.40
N PRO A 290 -17.40 -20.43 -46.18
CA PRO A 290 -17.26 -20.51 -47.63
C PRO A 290 -15.86 -20.98 -48.07
N PRO A 291 -15.72 -21.61 -49.25
CA PRO A 291 -14.43 -22.09 -49.73
C PRO A 291 -13.68 -20.98 -50.46
N GLY A 292 -12.36 -20.91 -50.23
CA GLY A 292 -11.45 -20.38 -51.25
C GLY A 292 -10.49 -19.29 -50.78
N GLN A 293 -9.52 -19.64 -49.95
CA GLN A 293 -8.20 -19.00 -49.99
C GLN A 293 -7.11 -20.07 -49.89
N ARG A 294 -6.20 -20.05 -50.87
CA ARG A 294 -5.05 -20.94 -50.96
C ARG A 294 -4.03 -20.55 -49.89
N PRO A 295 -3.49 -21.50 -49.10
CA PRO A 295 -2.46 -21.17 -48.13
C PRO A 295 -1.13 -20.91 -48.84
N VAL A 296 -0.54 -19.75 -48.56
CA VAL A 296 0.88 -19.49 -48.75
C VAL A 296 1.59 -20.18 -47.58
N THR A 297 2.39 -21.20 -47.88
CA THR A 297 3.24 -21.91 -46.93
C THR A 297 4.43 -21.03 -46.57
N GLU A 298 4.28 -20.20 -45.56
CA GLU A 298 5.42 -19.70 -44.77
C GLU A 298 5.76 -20.75 -43.69
N PRO A 299 7.06 -21.03 -43.44
CA PRO A 299 7.47 -21.93 -42.38
C PRO A 299 7.14 -21.29 -41.03
N VAL A 300 6.04 -21.72 -40.41
CA VAL A 300 5.70 -21.39 -39.03
C VAL A 300 6.78 -21.99 -38.14
N GLU A 301 7.66 -21.12 -37.63
CA GLU A 301 8.56 -21.42 -36.53
C GLU A 301 7.67 -21.76 -35.31
N GLN A 302 7.59 -23.04 -34.98
CA GLN A 302 6.89 -23.53 -33.79
C GLN A 302 7.59 -22.97 -32.56
N THR A 303 7.09 -21.83 -32.07
CA THR A 303 7.41 -21.31 -30.75
C THR A 303 7.03 -22.39 -29.74
N ALA A 304 8.03 -23.08 -29.19
CA ALA A 304 7.83 -24.08 -28.15
C ALA A 304 7.08 -23.42 -26.99
N THR A 305 5.85 -23.86 -26.75
CA THR A 305 5.10 -23.46 -25.55
C THR A 305 5.95 -23.83 -24.34
N PRO A 306 6.18 -22.90 -23.38
CA PRO A 306 6.92 -23.24 -22.19
C PRO A 306 6.22 -24.41 -21.49
N VAL A 307 6.98 -25.47 -21.24
CA VAL A 307 6.51 -26.63 -20.46
C VAL A 307 6.31 -26.12 -19.03
N VAL A 308 5.12 -25.63 -18.72
CA VAL A 308 4.75 -25.25 -17.36
C VAL A 308 4.56 -26.53 -16.57
N ASP A 309 5.25 -26.62 -15.43
CA ASP A 309 5.11 -27.75 -14.50
C ASP A 309 3.63 -27.96 -14.16
N PRO A 310 3.07 -29.18 -14.37
CA PRO A 310 1.67 -29.46 -14.12
C PRO A 310 1.25 -29.18 -12.67
N ILE A 311 2.17 -29.32 -11.71
CA ILE A 311 1.93 -29.02 -10.29
C ILE A 311 1.71 -27.52 -10.09
N VAL A 312 2.55 -26.68 -10.69
CA VAL A 312 2.45 -25.23 -10.61
C VAL A 312 1.15 -24.74 -11.27
N ALA A 313 0.77 -25.35 -12.40
CA ALA A 313 -0.49 -25.03 -13.07
C ALA A 313 -1.72 -25.39 -12.21
N ALA A 314 -1.72 -26.58 -11.59
CA ALA A 314 -2.80 -27.01 -10.68
C ALA A 314 -2.91 -26.11 -9.44
N TYR A 315 -1.77 -25.79 -8.82
CA TYR A 315 -1.73 -24.91 -7.65
C TYR A 315 -2.25 -23.50 -7.96
N THR A 316 -1.90 -22.97 -9.14
CA THR A 316 -2.40 -21.67 -9.61
C THR A 316 -3.92 -21.69 -9.82
N ARG A 317 -4.48 -22.76 -10.41
CA ARG A 317 -5.94 -22.92 -10.55
C ARG A 317 -6.65 -22.99 -9.20
N ALA A 318 -6.09 -23.73 -8.24
CA ALA A 318 -6.65 -23.82 -6.90
C ALA A 318 -6.71 -22.45 -6.21
N ARG A 319 -5.64 -21.65 -6.29
CA ARG A 319 -5.63 -20.26 -5.77
C ARG A 319 -6.68 -19.37 -6.43
N GLN A 320 -6.87 -19.48 -7.74
CA GLN A 320 -7.89 -18.71 -8.45
C GLN A 320 -9.31 -19.06 -8.00
N LEU A 321 -9.59 -20.34 -7.72
CA LEU A 321 -10.88 -20.78 -7.19
C LEU A 321 -11.15 -20.28 -5.75
N ILE A 322 -10.12 -20.30 -4.90
CA ILE A 322 -10.23 -19.74 -3.54
C ILE A 322 -10.51 -18.22 -3.61
N ALA A 323 -9.79 -17.52 -4.48
CA ALA A 323 -10.02 -16.09 -4.70
C ALA A 323 -11.42 -15.80 -5.26
N SER A 324 -11.94 -16.63 -6.18
CA SER A 324 -13.27 -16.46 -6.73
C SER A 324 -14.39 -16.71 -5.71
N ALA A 325 -14.17 -17.63 -4.77
CA ALA A 325 -15.10 -17.89 -3.67
C ALA A 325 -15.19 -16.73 -2.67
N GLY A 326 -14.12 -15.92 -2.52
CA GLY A 326 -14.12 -14.74 -1.66
C GLY A 326 -14.91 -13.52 -2.19
N ARG A 327 -15.39 -13.57 -3.44
CA ARG A 327 -16.10 -12.42 -4.03
C ARG A 327 -17.52 -12.27 -3.47
N LYS A 328 -17.91 -11.01 -3.21
CA LYS A 328 -19.19 -10.66 -2.56
C LYS A 328 -20.42 -11.01 -3.39
N ASP A 329 -20.28 -11.06 -4.71
CA ASP A 329 -21.33 -11.36 -5.69
C ASP A 329 -21.68 -12.85 -5.81
N ARG A 330 -20.88 -13.74 -5.22
CA ARG A 330 -21.14 -15.19 -5.22
C ARG A 330 -22.18 -15.59 -4.18
N THR A 331 -23.14 -16.43 -4.57
CA THR A 331 -24.09 -17.11 -3.66
C THR A 331 -23.36 -18.14 -2.80
N ALA A 332 -23.92 -18.53 -1.65
CA ALA A 332 -23.32 -19.53 -0.76
C ALA A 332 -23.03 -20.86 -1.48
N GLU A 333 -23.95 -21.31 -2.34
CA GLU A 333 -23.80 -22.51 -3.17
C GLU A 333 -22.66 -22.38 -4.19
N GLN A 334 -22.51 -21.22 -4.83
CA GLN A 334 -21.39 -21.00 -5.76
C GLN A 334 -20.05 -20.96 -5.02
N ARG A 335 -20.02 -20.41 -3.80
CA ARG A 335 -18.82 -20.38 -2.96
C ARG A 335 -18.42 -21.79 -2.53
N SER A 336 -19.36 -22.61 -2.06
CA SER A 336 -19.07 -23.99 -1.67
C SER A 336 -18.60 -24.81 -2.87
N ALA A 337 -19.21 -24.66 -4.04
CA ALA A 337 -18.78 -25.34 -5.26
C ALA A 337 -17.36 -24.96 -5.72
N ASP A 338 -17.00 -23.67 -5.67
CA ASP A 338 -15.64 -23.20 -6.00
C ASP A 338 -14.61 -23.75 -4.97
N LEU A 339 -14.94 -23.76 -3.68
CA LEU A 339 -14.07 -24.29 -2.61
C LEU A 339 -13.87 -25.81 -2.69
N VAL A 340 -14.92 -26.59 -2.98
CA VAL A 340 -14.80 -28.05 -3.18
C VAL A 340 -13.89 -28.36 -4.37
N ARG A 341 -14.01 -27.61 -5.47
CA ARG A 341 -13.12 -27.77 -6.63
C ARG A 341 -11.67 -27.42 -6.28
N ALA A 342 -11.45 -26.34 -5.52
CA ALA A 342 -10.13 -25.97 -5.05
C ALA A 342 -9.51 -27.06 -4.17
N LEU A 343 -10.29 -27.62 -3.24
CA LEU A 343 -9.85 -28.70 -2.35
C LEU A 343 -9.40 -29.93 -3.15
N GLY A 344 -10.15 -30.34 -4.18
CA GLY A 344 -9.79 -31.47 -5.03
C GLY A 344 -8.47 -31.28 -5.79
N GLU A 345 -8.19 -30.06 -6.29
CA GLU A 345 -6.91 -29.75 -6.94
C GLU A 345 -5.76 -29.78 -5.91
N LEU A 346 -5.96 -29.22 -4.71
CA LEU A 346 -4.95 -29.22 -3.64
C LEU A 346 -4.62 -30.63 -3.13
N THR A 347 -5.63 -31.49 -2.94
CA THR A 347 -5.41 -32.88 -2.53
C THR A 347 -4.69 -33.67 -3.61
N THR A 348 -5.04 -33.45 -4.89
CA THR A 348 -4.33 -34.09 -6.02
C THR A 348 -2.85 -33.69 -6.05
N ILE A 349 -2.53 -32.43 -5.76
CA ILE A 349 -1.14 -31.96 -5.63
C ILE A 349 -0.45 -32.65 -4.45
N ALA A 350 -1.13 -32.76 -3.29
CA ALA A 350 -0.56 -33.40 -2.11
C ALA A 350 -0.24 -34.88 -2.34
N ASP A 351 -1.06 -35.59 -3.13
CA ASP A 351 -0.88 -37.00 -3.45
C ASP A 351 0.19 -37.25 -4.54
N THR A 352 0.38 -36.30 -5.46
CA THR A 352 1.27 -36.46 -6.62
C THR A 352 2.64 -35.83 -6.44
N ALA A 353 2.77 -34.80 -5.61
CA ALA A 353 4.05 -34.15 -5.36
C ALA A 353 4.92 -34.98 -4.42
N SER A 354 6.15 -35.28 -4.83
CA SER A 354 7.18 -35.74 -3.90
C SER A 354 7.49 -34.65 -2.87
N ASP A 355 7.92 -35.00 -1.66
CA ASP A 355 8.24 -34.05 -0.59
C ASP A 355 9.16 -32.90 -1.04
N ALA A 356 10.08 -33.14 -1.97
CA ALA A 356 11.00 -32.14 -2.51
C ALA A 356 10.31 -31.02 -3.34
N ASN A 357 9.13 -31.27 -3.90
CA ASN A 357 8.39 -30.34 -4.77
C ASN A 357 7.07 -29.88 -4.16
N ARG A 358 6.79 -30.22 -2.90
CA ARG A 358 5.57 -29.83 -2.21
C ARG A 358 5.63 -28.32 -1.87
N PRO A 359 4.64 -27.51 -2.28
CA PRO A 359 4.55 -26.12 -1.83
C PRO A 359 4.50 -26.06 -0.30
N GLY A 360 5.33 -25.23 0.33
CA GLY A 360 5.44 -25.18 1.79
C GLY A 360 4.17 -24.74 2.52
N ASP A 361 3.19 -24.15 1.81
CA ASP A 361 1.91 -23.71 2.36
C ASP A 361 0.72 -24.62 1.98
N LEU A 362 0.97 -25.74 1.29
CA LEU A 362 -0.09 -26.60 0.75
C LEU A 362 -1.03 -27.13 1.84
N ASP A 363 -0.48 -27.65 2.93
CA ASP A 363 -1.27 -28.23 4.03
C ASP A 363 -2.09 -27.18 4.76
N THR A 364 -1.52 -26.00 4.97
CA THR A 364 -2.23 -24.86 5.56
C THR A 364 -3.40 -24.43 4.68
N MET A 365 -3.21 -24.38 3.36
CA MET A 365 -4.29 -24.06 2.42
C MET A 365 -5.40 -25.11 2.42
N ILE A 366 -5.05 -26.41 2.48
CA ILE A 366 -6.04 -27.50 2.56
C ILE A 366 -6.90 -27.35 3.81
N GLU A 367 -6.29 -27.13 4.98
CA GLU A 367 -7.03 -26.97 6.24
C GLU A 367 -7.89 -25.70 6.25
N GLN A 368 -7.39 -24.59 5.68
CA GLN A 368 -8.18 -23.36 5.57
C GLN A 368 -9.43 -23.54 4.69
N VAL A 369 -9.30 -24.26 3.57
CA VAL A 369 -10.44 -24.53 2.68
C VAL A 369 -11.46 -25.47 3.36
N LYS A 370 -11.00 -26.49 4.10
CA LYS A 370 -11.89 -27.35 4.89
C LYS A 370 -12.66 -26.56 5.94
N GLN A 371 -11.98 -25.69 6.69
CA GLN A 371 -12.60 -24.88 7.73
C GLN A 371 -13.68 -23.93 7.17
N GLU A 372 -13.44 -23.31 6.00
CA GLU A 372 -14.48 -22.47 5.37
C GLU A 372 -15.64 -23.29 4.82
N LEU A 373 -15.41 -24.51 4.32
CA LEU A 373 -16.50 -25.41 3.92
C LEU A 373 -17.37 -25.80 5.12
N GLU A 374 -16.77 -26.16 6.25
CA GLU A 374 -17.51 -26.43 7.50
C GLU A 374 -18.32 -25.22 7.95
N ARG A 375 -17.75 -24.01 7.82
CA ARG A 375 -18.45 -22.76 8.17
C ARG A 375 -19.66 -22.49 7.27
N LEU A 376 -19.56 -22.78 5.98
CA LEU A 376 -20.68 -22.62 5.04
C LEU A 376 -21.77 -23.67 5.26
N ASP A 377 -21.41 -24.90 5.62
CA ASP A 377 -22.36 -25.97 5.93
C ASP A 377 -23.19 -25.63 7.19
N LEU A 378 -22.52 -25.14 8.25
CA LEU A 378 -23.20 -24.65 9.44
C LEU A 378 -24.13 -23.46 9.14
N ALA A 379 -23.74 -22.56 8.25
CA ALA A 379 -24.59 -21.43 7.85
C ALA A 379 -25.84 -21.88 7.08
N GLY A 380 -25.74 -22.94 6.27
CA GLY A 380 -26.89 -23.55 5.59
C GLY A 380 -27.86 -24.25 6.54
N PHE A 381 -27.37 -24.75 7.68
CA PHE A 381 -28.21 -25.42 8.68
C PHE A 381 -29.06 -24.45 9.52
N PHE A 382 -28.61 -23.20 9.73
CA PHE A 382 -29.28 -22.23 10.61
C PHE A 382 -30.18 -21.21 9.89
N GLY A 383 -30.34 -21.29 8.57
CA GLY A 383 -31.15 -20.30 7.85
C GLY A 383 -31.88 -20.88 6.64
N ASP A 384 -33.16 -21.24 6.82
CA ASP A 384 -34.26 -20.73 5.97
C ASP A 384 -35.67 -21.07 6.53
N ASP A 385 -35.96 -20.80 7.81
CA ASP A 385 -37.34 -20.88 8.35
C ASP A 385 -37.86 -19.52 8.84
N GLY A 386 -37.20 -18.42 8.46
CA GLY A 386 -37.62 -17.05 8.78
C GLY A 386 -38.64 -16.49 7.79
N GLY A 387 -39.70 -17.25 7.50
CA GLY A 387 -40.86 -16.82 6.71
C GLY A 387 -41.92 -16.13 7.54
#